data_AF-A0A9D2BEJ5-F1
#
_entry.id   AF-A0A9D2BEJ5-F1
#
_cell.length_a   1.000
_cell.length_b   1.000
_cell.length_c   1.000
_cell.angle_alpha   90.00
_cell.angle_beta   90.00
_cell.angle_gamma   90.00
#
_symmetry.space_group_name_H-M   'P 1'
#
loop_
_entity.id
_entity.type
_entity.pdbx_description
1 polymer ?
#
loop_
_entity_poly.entity_id
_entity_poly.type
_entity_poly.pdbx_seq_one_letter_code
_entity_poly.pdbx_strand_id
1 'polypeptide(L)' 'MYSLEEIEKVDSEIADLIKAEVQRQNSHIELIASENWVSKAVMAAMGSP' A
#
# COMPACT_ATOMS: atom_id res chain seq x y z
N MET A 1 -6.16 9.59 -7.39
CA MET A 1 -5.42 8.60 -6.60
C MET A 1 -4.51 9.37 -5.67
N TYR A 2 -4.81 9.35 -4.38
CA TYR A 2 -3.93 9.99 -3.40
C TYR A 2 -2.60 9.24 -3.34
N SER A 3 -1.51 9.96 -3.48
CA SER A 3 -0.15 9.45 -3.33
C SER A 3 0.20 9.29 -1.86
N LEU A 4 1.17 8.41 -1.54
CA LEU A 4 1.72 8.29 -0.19
C LEU A 4 2.24 9.64 0.35
N GLU A 5 2.74 10.50 -0.53
CA GLU A 5 3.21 11.85 -0.21
C GLU A 5 2.06 12.78 0.25
N GLU A 6 0.84 12.57 -0.26
CA GLU A 6 -0.34 13.31 0.21
C GLU A 6 -0.80 12.81 1.58
N ILE A 7 -0.72 11.50 1.82
CA ILE A 7 -1.00 10.92 3.13
C ILE A 7 0.00 11.44 4.16
N GLU A 8 1.30 11.42 3.84
CA GLU A 8 2.37 11.88 4.73
C GLU A 8 2.25 13.35 5.15
N LYS A 9 1.71 14.21 4.27
CA LYS A 9 1.45 15.62 4.59
C LYS A 9 0.32 15.82 5.60
N VAL A 10 -0.63 14.89 5.66
CA VAL A 10 -1.79 14.94 6.56
C VAL A 10 -1.52 14.16 7.83
N ASP A 11 -0.93 12.98 7.70
CA ASP A 11 -0.64 12.03 8.77
C ASP A 11 0.63 11.24 8.44
N SER A 12 1.75 11.70 9.00
CA SER A 12 3.07 11.08 8.82
C SER A 12 3.18 9.71 9.51
N GLU A 13 2.50 9.52 10.64
CA GLU A 13 2.55 8.27 11.39
C GLU A 13 1.90 7.13 10.58
N ILE A 14 0.72 7.39 9.99
CA ILE A 14 0.06 6.43 9.11
C ILE A 14 0.88 6.18 7.83
N ALA A 15 1.45 7.22 7.23
CA ALA A 15 2.28 7.06 6.04
C ALA A 15 3.49 6.13 6.30
N ASP A 16 4.14 6.27 7.46
CA ASP A 16 5.27 5.43 7.84
C ASP A 16 4.87 3.98 8.11
N LEU A 17 3.71 3.74 8.73
CA LEU A 17 3.16 2.40 8.91
C LEU A 17 2.85 1.73 7.57
N ILE A 18 2.29 2.46 6.61
CA ILE A 18 2.03 1.92 5.25
C ILE A 18 3.35 1.58 4.55
N LYS A 19 4.37 2.45 4.63
CA LYS A 19 5.71 2.18 4.07
C LYS A 19 6.33 0.92 4.67
N ALA A 20 6.24 0.75 5.99
CA ALA A 20 6.74 -0.42 6.69
C ALA A 20 6.03 -1.71 6.23
N GLU A 21 4.70 -1.69 6.05
CA GLU A 21 3.96 -2.86 5.57
C GLU A 21 4.30 -3.21 4.11
N VAL A 22 4.46 -2.22 3.24
CA VAL A 22 4.94 -2.45 1.86
C VAL A 22 6.31 -3.12 1.88
N GLN A 23 7.22 -2.71 2.77
CA GLN A 23 8.51 -3.37 2.92
C GLN A 23 8.37 -4.80 3.45
N ARG A 24 7.47 -5.05 4.40
CA ARG A 24 7.21 -6.39 4.96
C ARG A 24 6.75 -7.37 3.88
N GLN A 25 5.75 -6.97 3.08
CA GLN A 25 5.22 -7.81 1.99
C GLN A 25 6.29 -8.10 0.93
N ASN A 26 7.20 -7.15 0.65
CA ASN A 26 8.26 -7.33 -0.36
C ASN A 26 9.51 -8.09 0.13
N SER A 27 9.64 -8.32 1.43
CA SER A 27 10.84 -8.96 2.02
C SER A 27 10.66 -10.45 2.31
N HIS A 28 9.46 -11.00 2.14
CA HIS A 28 9.14 -12.39 2.48
C HIS A 28 8.53 -13.14 1.29
N ILE A 29 8.63 -14.47 1.32
CA ILE A 29 7.85 -15.32 0.42
C ILE A 29 6.46 -15.46 1.03
N GLU A 30 5.46 -14.88 0.37
CA GLU A 30 4.07 -14.97 0.80
C GLU A 30 3.44 -16.27 0.27
N LEU A 31 3.09 -17.19 1.19
CA LEU A 31 2.55 -18.52 0.88
C LEU A 31 1.08 -18.68 1.31
N ILE A 32 0.41 -17.58 1.62
CA ILE A 32 -1.00 -17.59 2.01
C ILE A 32 -1.83 -17.77 0.73
N ALA A 33 -2.49 -18.93 0.61
CA ALA A 33 -3.18 -19.33 -0.62
C ALA A 33 -4.31 -18.39 -1.07
N SER A 34 -4.88 -17.61 -0.15
CA SER A 34 -5.95 -16.66 -0.41
C SER A 34 -5.48 -15.23 -0.70
N GLU A 35 -4.19 -14.93 -0.51
CA GLU A 35 -3.63 -13.60 -0.71
C GLU A 35 -3.03 -13.44 -2.12
N ASN A 36 -2.97 -12.20 -2.59
CA ASN A 36 -2.42 -11.89 -3.91
C ASN A 36 -1.93 -10.45 -4.00
N TRP A 37 -1.11 -10.18 -5.01
CA TRP A 37 -0.67 -8.85 -5.39
C TRP A 37 -1.62 -8.26 -6.43
N VAL A 38 -2.28 -7.17 -6.08
CA VAL A 38 -3.19 -6.49 -7.00
C VAL A 38 -2.43 -5.63 -8.01
N SER A 39 -3.01 -5.44 -9.19
CA SER A 39 -2.42 -4.56 -10.21
C SER A 39 -2.52 -3.09 -9.80
N LYS A 40 -1.62 -2.25 -10.36
CA LYS A 40 -1.68 -0.79 -10.17
C LYS A 40 -3.01 -0.19 -10.64
N ALA A 41 -3.63 -0.75 -11.68
CA ALA A 41 -4.92 -0.30 -12.20
C ALA A 41 -6.05 -0.55 -11.18
N VAL A 42 -6.06 -1.72 -10.54
CA VAL A 42 -7.01 -2.03 -9.46
C VAL A 42 -6.79 -1.09 -8.27
N MET A 43 -5.54 -0.87 -7.86
CA MET A 43 -5.22 0.05 -6.76
C MET A 43 -5.66 1.50 -7.06
N ALA A 44 -5.48 1.97 -8.30
CA ALA A 44 -5.89 3.31 -8.70
C ALA A 44 -7.41 3.52 -8.66
N ALA A 45 -8.19 2.48 -8.99
CA ALA A 45 -9.65 2.51 -8.94
C ALA A 45 -10.20 2.52 -7.51
N MET A 46 -9.48 1.95 -6.53
CA MET A 46 -9.90 1.93 -5.12
C MET A 46 -9.85 3.31 -4.45
N GLY A 47 -9.03 4.23 -4.97
CA GLY A 47 -8.79 5.58 -4.42
C GLY A 47 -8.99 6.70 -5.44
N SER A 48 -9.86 6.49 -6.43
CA SER A 48 -10.36 7.56 -7.30
C SER A 48 -11.50 8.34 -6.62
N PRO A 49 -11.76 9.60 -7.00
CA PRO A 49 -13.00 10.29 -6.61
C PRO A 49 -14.26 9.49 -6.96
#